data_AF-A0A1F8M8Q7-F1
#
_entry.id   AF-A0A1F8M8Q7-F1
#
_cell.length_a   1.000
_cell.length_b   1.000
_cell.length_c   1.000
_cell.angle_alpha   90.00
_cell.angle_beta   90.00
_cell.angle_gamma   90.00
#
_symmetry.space_group_name_H-M   'P 1'
#
loop_
_entity.id
_entity.type
_entity.pdbx_description
1 polymer ?
#
loop_
_entity_poly.entity_id
_entity_poly.type
_entity_poly.pdbx_seq_one_letter_code
_entity_poly.pdbx_strand_id
1 'polypeptide(L)'
;MDNLPLIHIGKFSSLLICLLLTLSACSILGGEPGEATPTPMPTSSVPGLQVIMPQACLVAEQGMIRLENPQGDLISWSPAANTLAYVASTQGSSWNVGELNILTAPLFDNPQRLASQVAGELAWSPNASTIAYLGLRRSDTLYTIGLAYPDERPSKDLFPGEAARTDGFSSQKAIFEWIDDGRLWVYVSCGIDCMQRMDIAITTGLSTPKGNPIQRNWELWSVHTDHPMNITSEYTDLAGQLNWSPDESQIAYVNEDGYVWVINVGTGNLFPLDIGVYGTATETDWSYDGQYLAVHVDQNLKIFSFNCP
;
A
#
# COMPACT_ATOMS: atom_id res chain seq x y z
N MET A 1 -21.11 69.62 -52.79
CA MET A 1 -20.19 69.42 -51.65
C MET A 1 -20.07 67.93 -51.42
N ASP A 2 -19.62 67.16 -52.43
CA ASP A 2 -18.24 67.10 -52.97
C ASP A 2 -17.31 66.58 -51.87
N ASN A 3 -16.58 65.47 -51.96
CA ASN A 3 -16.21 64.59 -53.06
C ASN A 3 -15.73 63.25 -52.46
N LEU A 4 -16.14 62.11 -53.05
CA LEU A 4 -15.29 60.90 -53.22
C LEU A 4 -14.31 61.17 -54.40
N PRO A 5 -13.32 60.32 -54.82
CA PRO A 5 -13.05 58.92 -54.46
C PRO A 5 -11.54 58.50 -54.40
N LEU A 6 -11.36 57.20 -54.15
CA LEU A 6 -10.37 56.23 -54.66
C LEU A 6 -9.36 56.67 -55.73
N ILE A 7 -8.12 56.14 -55.63
CA ILE A 7 -7.35 55.50 -56.72
C ILE A 7 -6.43 54.44 -56.09
N HIS A 8 -5.98 53.32 -56.68
CA HIS A 8 -6.50 52.23 -57.52
C HIS A 8 -5.23 51.44 -57.97
N ILE A 9 -5.32 50.09 -58.02
CA ILE A 9 -4.68 49.19 -59.01
C ILE A 9 -3.14 48.99 -58.88
N GLY A 10 -2.57 47.78 -58.95
CA GLY A 10 -3.10 46.52 -59.46
C GLY A 10 -2.16 45.33 -59.28
N LYS A 11 -2.72 44.18 -59.66
CA LYS A 11 -2.16 42.83 -59.64
C LYS A 11 -1.06 42.63 -60.69
N PHE A 12 -0.01 41.90 -60.32
CA PHE A 12 0.84 41.00 -61.12
C PHE A 12 1.59 40.15 -60.07
N SER A 13 2.00 38.89 -60.20
CA SER A 13 1.83 37.78 -61.12
C SER A 13 2.68 36.66 -60.50
N SER A 14 2.29 35.40 -60.69
CA SER A 14 3.02 34.20 -60.29
C SER A 14 4.53 34.26 -60.52
N LEU A 15 5.33 33.77 -59.56
CA LEU A 15 6.47 32.91 -59.87
C LEU A 15 6.81 32.02 -58.67
N LEU A 16 6.58 30.72 -58.86
CA LEU A 16 7.03 29.60 -58.03
C LEU A 16 8.55 29.49 -58.19
N ILE A 17 9.33 29.67 -57.12
CA ILE A 17 10.76 29.35 -57.11
C ILE A 17 10.98 28.19 -56.13
N CYS A 18 11.10 27.00 -56.72
CA CYS A 18 11.64 25.81 -56.07
C CYS A 18 13.08 26.10 -55.61
N LEU A 19 13.32 26.06 -54.31
CA LEU A 19 14.67 25.99 -53.78
C LEU A 19 15.00 24.52 -53.46
N LEU A 20 15.72 23.88 -54.38
CA LEU A 20 16.41 22.62 -54.14
C LEU A 20 17.52 22.86 -53.11
N LEU A 21 17.44 22.22 -51.94
CA LEU A 21 18.58 22.05 -51.06
C LEU A 21 19.15 20.65 -51.24
N THR A 22 20.38 20.62 -51.71
CA THR A 22 21.18 19.46 -52.06
C THR A 22 21.64 18.68 -50.83
N LEU A 23 21.64 17.36 -50.99
CA LEU A 23 22.28 16.37 -50.12
C LEU A 23 23.74 16.72 -49.83
N SER A 24 24.13 16.66 -48.56
CA SER A 24 25.51 16.41 -48.15
C SER A 24 25.51 15.23 -47.18
N ALA A 25 25.90 14.08 -47.70
CA ALA A 25 26.27 12.91 -46.92
C ALA A 25 27.58 13.20 -46.17
N CYS A 26 27.64 12.86 -44.89
CA CYS A 26 28.91 12.60 -44.23
C CYS A 26 28.79 11.31 -43.43
N SER A 27 29.75 10.43 -43.68
CA SER A 27 29.77 9.03 -43.28
C SER A 27 30.04 8.83 -41.79
N ILE A 28 29.28 7.89 -41.23
CA ILE A 28 29.62 6.88 -40.21
C ILE A 28 31.04 6.99 -39.63
N LEU A 29 31.11 7.38 -38.36
CA LEU A 29 32.12 6.91 -37.40
C LEU A 29 31.33 6.27 -36.25
N GLY A 30 31.51 4.96 -36.10
CA GLY A 30 30.81 4.15 -35.12
C GLY A 30 31.05 4.66 -33.70
N GLY A 31 29.99 5.14 -33.06
CA GLY A 31 29.86 5.04 -31.62
C GLY A 31 29.36 3.63 -31.34
N GLU A 32 30.16 2.83 -30.63
CA GLU A 32 29.67 1.63 -29.97
C GLU A 32 28.39 2.01 -29.19
N PRO A 33 27.34 1.17 -29.18
CA PRO A 33 26.26 1.38 -28.22
C PRO A 33 26.94 1.37 -26.86
N GLY A 34 26.93 2.52 -26.18
CA GLY A 34 27.51 2.64 -24.84
C GLY A 34 26.98 1.48 -24.03
N GLU A 35 27.89 0.57 -23.69
CA GLU A 35 27.63 -0.55 -22.81
C GLU A 35 26.90 0.04 -21.61
N ALA A 36 25.63 -0.30 -21.44
CA ALA A 36 24.83 0.23 -20.36
C ALA A 36 25.62 -0.07 -19.08
N THR A 37 26.22 0.95 -18.47
CA THR A 37 26.97 0.78 -17.24
C THR A 37 26.02 0.06 -16.29
N PRO A 38 26.32 -1.19 -15.89
CA PRO A 38 25.40 -1.94 -15.05
C PRO A 38 25.16 -1.08 -13.82
N THR A 39 23.90 -0.73 -13.59
CA THR A 39 23.51 -0.04 -12.36
C THR A 39 24.01 -0.92 -11.23
N PRO A 40 24.86 -0.40 -10.32
CA PRO A 40 25.41 -1.21 -9.26
C PRO A 40 24.22 -1.81 -8.50
N MET A 41 24.17 -3.15 -8.49
CA MET A 41 23.22 -3.85 -7.65
C MET A 41 23.51 -3.43 -6.21
N PRO A 42 22.48 -3.13 -5.40
CA PRO A 42 22.72 -2.91 -3.98
C PRO A 42 23.50 -4.11 -3.43
N THR A 43 24.54 -3.84 -2.64
CA THR A 43 25.28 -4.91 -1.98
C THR A 43 24.47 -5.32 -0.77
N SER A 44 23.92 -6.54 -0.76
CA SER A 44 23.23 -7.04 0.42
C SER A 44 24.20 -7.23 1.57
N SER A 45 23.77 -6.81 2.77
CA SER A 45 24.50 -6.94 4.02
C SER A 45 24.22 -8.27 4.73
N VAL A 46 23.34 -9.13 4.20
CA VAL A 46 22.92 -10.37 4.88
C VAL A 46 23.97 -11.48 4.74
N PRO A 47 24.65 -11.90 5.82
CA PRO A 47 25.66 -12.95 5.75
C PRO A 47 25.04 -14.31 5.37
N GLY A 48 25.73 -15.09 4.55
CA GLY A 48 25.31 -16.46 4.21
C GLY A 48 24.36 -16.58 3.02
N LEU A 49 23.74 -15.47 2.59
CA LEU A 49 22.85 -15.46 1.41
C LEU A 49 23.58 -15.04 0.14
N GLN A 50 23.19 -15.66 -0.98
CA GLN A 50 23.72 -15.33 -2.31
C GLN A 50 22.84 -14.27 -2.99
N VAL A 51 23.42 -13.11 -3.29
CA VAL A 51 22.73 -12.07 -4.06
C VAL A 51 22.59 -12.52 -5.52
N ILE A 52 21.35 -12.50 -6.03
CA ILE A 52 21.03 -12.81 -7.43
C ILE A 52 20.29 -11.64 -8.09
N MET A 53 20.07 -11.74 -9.41
CA MET A 53 19.27 -10.76 -10.15
C MET A 53 17.81 -10.77 -9.67
N PRO A 54 17.08 -9.63 -9.78
CA PRO A 54 15.67 -9.56 -9.41
C PRO A 54 14.84 -10.63 -10.14
N GLN A 55 13.93 -11.28 -9.41
CA GLN A 55 13.06 -12.33 -9.93
C GLN A 55 11.57 -11.97 -9.92
N ALA A 56 11.24 -10.74 -9.50
CA ALA A 56 9.87 -10.27 -9.43
C ALA A 56 9.65 -9.06 -10.35
N CYS A 57 8.46 -9.00 -10.93
CA CYS A 57 8.05 -7.94 -11.84
C CYS A 57 6.98 -7.06 -11.20
N LEU A 58 7.13 -5.74 -11.30
CA LEU A 58 6.08 -4.80 -10.91
C LEU A 58 4.87 -4.99 -11.84
N VAL A 59 3.71 -5.33 -11.29
CA VAL A 59 2.47 -5.59 -12.03
C VAL A 59 1.41 -4.52 -11.80
N ALA A 60 1.48 -3.78 -10.71
CA ALA A 60 0.56 -2.67 -10.44
C ALA A 60 1.18 -1.61 -9.54
N GLU A 61 0.72 -0.38 -9.71
CA GLU A 61 1.04 0.76 -8.85
C GLU A 61 -0.21 1.60 -8.61
N GLN A 62 -0.45 2.00 -7.36
CA GLN A 62 -1.62 2.81 -6.97
C GLN A 62 -1.24 3.89 -5.97
N GLY A 63 -1.98 5.01 -5.99
CA GLY A 63 -1.80 6.08 -5.01
C GLY A 63 -2.38 5.73 -3.64
N MET A 64 -1.56 5.88 -2.59
CA MET A 64 -1.90 5.70 -1.19
C MET A 64 -1.86 7.02 -0.42
N ILE A 65 -2.51 7.02 0.75
CA ILE A 65 -2.50 8.19 1.62
C ILE A 65 -1.11 8.54 2.14
N ARG A 66 -0.94 9.81 2.51
CA ARG A 66 0.23 10.24 3.26
C ARG A 66 -0.02 10.06 4.76
N LEU A 67 0.94 9.44 5.44
CA LEU A 67 0.97 9.33 6.89
C LEU A 67 1.86 10.42 7.52
N GLU A 68 1.42 10.95 8.65
CA GLU A 68 2.25 11.71 9.60
C GLU A 68 2.64 10.87 10.83
N ASN A 69 1.81 9.88 11.17
CA ASN A 69 2.01 8.97 12.29
C ASN A 69 1.66 7.54 11.85
N PRO A 70 2.19 6.50 12.50
CA PRO A 70 1.78 5.12 12.25
C PRO A 70 0.27 4.93 12.45
N GLN A 71 -0.37 4.16 11.57
CA GLN A 71 -1.81 3.85 11.61
C GLN A 71 -2.10 2.36 11.43
N GLY A 72 -1.15 1.49 11.79
CA GLY A 72 -1.22 0.05 11.56
C GLY A 72 -1.21 -0.27 10.07
N ASP A 73 -1.80 -1.41 9.71
CA ASP A 73 -1.78 -1.90 8.33
C ASP A 73 -2.55 -0.98 7.40
N LEU A 74 -1.88 -0.51 6.33
CA LEU A 74 -2.51 0.21 5.23
C LEU A 74 -2.74 -0.67 4.01
N ILE A 75 -2.13 -1.84 3.97
CA ILE A 75 -2.34 -2.87 2.95
C ILE A 75 -2.64 -4.20 3.63
N SER A 76 -3.53 -5.00 3.06
CA SER A 76 -3.83 -6.32 3.61
C SER A 76 -4.42 -7.24 2.54
N TRP A 77 -3.76 -8.36 2.26
CA TRP A 77 -4.24 -9.40 1.36
C TRP A 77 -5.36 -10.20 2.00
N SER A 78 -6.33 -10.57 1.16
CA SER A 78 -7.38 -11.49 1.55
C SER A 78 -6.76 -12.86 1.90
N PRO A 79 -7.18 -13.48 3.02
CA PRO A 79 -6.69 -14.79 3.44
C PRO A 79 -7.25 -15.96 2.60
N ALA A 80 -8.06 -15.68 1.58
CA ALA A 80 -8.73 -16.71 0.78
C ALA A 80 -8.68 -16.46 -0.74
N ALA A 81 -8.20 -15.29 -1.18
CA ALA A 81 -8.17 -14.90 -2.57
C ALA A 81 -7.03 -13.92 -2.86
N ASN A 82 -6.66 -13.79 -4.13
CA ASN A 82 -5.70 -12.78 -4.57
C ASN A 82 -6.37 -11.42 -4.74
N THR A 83 -7.02 -10.96 -3.67
CA THR A 83 -7.64 -9.65 -3.54
C THR A 83 -6.92 -8.89 -2.43
N LEU A 84 -6.38 -7.72 -2.76
CA LEU A 84 -5.67 -6.84 -1.83
C LEU A 84 -6.58 -5.69 -1.42
N ALA A 85 -6.68 -5.45 -0.11
CA ALA A 85 -7.24 -4.24 0.45
C ALA A 85 -6.13 -3.21 0.68
N TYR A 86 -6.42 -1.92 0.42
CA TYR A 86 -5.46 -0.85 0.69
C TYR A 86 -6.13 0.49 0.95
N VAL A 87 -5.44 1.39 1.65
CA VAL A 87 -5.91 2.75 1.93
C VAL A 87 -5.47 3.72 0.82
N ALA A 88 -6.38 3.98 -0.10
CA ALA A 88 -6.17 4.81 -1.27
C ALA A 88 -6.20 6.31 -0.95
N SER A 89 -5.39 7.08 -1.69
CA SER A 89 -5.50 8.53 -1.78
C SER A 89 -6.38 8.91 -2.96
N THR A 90 -7.54 9.51 -2.69
CA THR A 90 -8.48 10.02 -3.70
C THR A 90 -8.73 11.51 -3.47
N GLN A 91 -9.52 12.16 -4.33
CA GLN A 91 -9.82 13.59 -4.19
C GLN A 91 -10.44 13.94 -2.83
N GLY A 92 -11.14 12.99 -2.20
CA GLY A 92 -11.72 13.15 -0.88
C GLY A 92 -10.74 12.94 0.27
N SER A 93 -9.55 12.40 0.05
CA SER A 93 -8.58 12.03 1.09
C SER A 93 -7.90 13.25 1.71
N SER A 94 -7.40 13.07 2.93
CA SER A 94 -6.56 14.02 3.64
C SER A 94 -5.31 13.30 4.13
N TRP A 95 -4.43 14.00 4.84
CA TRP A 95 -3.39 13.31 5.59
C TRP A 95 -4.05 12.38 6.61
N ASN A 96 -3.46 11.19 6.79
CA ASN A 96 -3.89 10.17 7.75
C ASN A 96 -5.30 9.58 7.52
N VAL A 97 -6.00 9.95 6.44
CA VAL A 97 -7.38 9.50 6.18
C VAL A 97 -7.64 9.38 4.68
N GLY A 98 -7.98 8.18 4.23
CA GLY A 98 -8.27 7.86 2.84
C GLY A 98 -9.57 7.10 2.63
N GLU A 99 -9.57 6.35 1.53
CA GLU A 99 -10.65 5.44 1.16
C GLU A 99 -10.13 4.01 1.14
N LEU A 100 -10.92 3.08 1.67
CA LEU A 100 -10.59 1.67 1.61
C LEU A 100 -11.00 1.16 0.23
N ASN A 101 -10.01 0.77 -0.56
CA ASN A 101 -10.20 0.17 -1.86
C ASN A 101 -9.74 -1.29 -1.84
N ILE A 102 -10.30 -2.09 -2.75
CA ILE A 102 -9.78 -3.43 -3.06
C ILE A 102 -9.35 -3.51 -4.53
N LEU A 103 -8.36 -4.36 -4.78
CA LEU A 103 -7.87 -4.73 -6.10
C LEU A 103 -7.74 -6.24 -6.20
N THR A 104 -8.03 -6.81 -7.37
CA THR A 104 -8.01 -8.27 -7.55
C THR A 104 -7.09 -8.66 -8.70
N ALA A 105 -6.30 -9.70 -8.48
CA ALA A 105 -5.47 -10.33 -9.49
C ALA A 105 -6.32 -10.89 -10.65
N PRO A 106 -5.75 -11.07 -11.85
CA PRO A 106 -4.36 -10.80 -12.20
C PRO A 106 -4.11 -9.36 -12.70
N LEU A 107 -5.16 -8.56 -12.92
CA LEU A 107 -5.04 -7.29 -13.61
C LEU A 107 -4.73 -6.10 -12.70
N PHE A 108 -5.30 -6.07 -11.49
CA PHE A 108 -5.12 -4.96 -10.52
C PHE A 108 -5.38 -3.55 -11.10
N ASP A 109 -6.23 -3.44 -12.13
CA ASP A 109 -6.43 -2.23 -12.93
C ASP A 109 -7.71 -1.45 -12.57
N ASN A 110 -8.63 -2.06 -11.84
CA ASN A 110 -9.92 -1.46 -11.46
C ASN A 110 -10.11 -1.44 -9.93
N PRO A 111 -9.57 -0.42 -9.22
CA PRO A 111 -9.80 -0.26 -7.79
C PRO A 111 -11.28 -0.08 -7.46
N GLN A 112 -11.78 -0.91 -6.55
CA GLN A 112 -13.16 -0.82 -6.06
C GLN A 112 -13.18 -0.22 -4.65
N ARG A 113 -13.89 0.88 -4.48
CA ARG A 113 -14.05 1.56 -3.19
C ARG A 113 -15.10 0.88 -2.33
N LEU A 114 -14.73 0.52 -1.10
CA LEU A 114 -15.63 -0.10 -0.12
C LEU A 114 -16.03 0.84 1.02
N ALA A 115 -15.13 1.72 1.45
CA ALA A 115 -15.40 2.67 2.52
C ALA A 115 -14.62 3.97 2.38
N SER A 116 -15.02 4.98 3.16
CA SER A 116 -14.35 6.27 3.25
C SER A 116 -14.02 6.60 4.70
N GLN A 117 -13.16 7.61 4.89
CA GLN A 117 -12.72 8.04 6.22
C GLN A 117 -11.92 6.95 6.95
N VAL A 118 -11.14 6.19 6.17
CA VAL A 118 -10.31 5.08 6.65
C VAL A 118 -8.94 5.63 7.05
N ALA A 119 -8.56 5.38 8.29
CA ALA A 119 -7.29 5.78 8.86
C ALA A 119 -6.22 4.68 8.77
N GLY A 120 -6.61 3.40 8.78
CA GLY A 120 -5.66 2.28 8.67
C GLY A 120 -6.19 1.01 9.33
N GLU A 121 -5.29 0.22 9.91
CA GLU A 121 -5.52 -1.09 10.53
C GLU A 121 -6.45 -2.00 9.71
N LEU A 122 -6.11 -2.24 8.46
CA LEU A 122 -6.90 -3.14 7.62
C LEU A 122 -6.77 -4.59 8.12
N ALA A 123 -7.88 -5.24 8.45
CA ALA A 123 -7.88 -6.62 8.91
C ALA A 123 -9.04 -7.42 8.29
N TRP A 124 -8.71 -8.39 7.45
CA TRP A 124 -9.68 -9.32 6.89
C TRP A 124 -10.22 -10.30 7.94
N SER A 125 -11.52 -10.59 7.86
CA SER A 125 -12.10 -11.73 8.58
C SER A 125 -11.55 -13.04 8.01
N PRO A 126 -11.49 -14.12 8.81
CA PRO A 126 -10.90 -15.40 8.38
C PRO A 126 -11.49 -15.96 7.07
N ASN A 127 -12.79 -15.80 6.84
CA ASN A 127 -13.46 -16.22 5.61
C ASN A 127 -13.41 -15.19 4.45
N ALA A 128 -12.63 -14.11 4.60
CA ALA A 128 -12.51 -13.02 3.63
C ALA A 128 -13.83 -12.29 3.25
N SER A 129 -14.87 -12.37 4.07
CA SER A 129 -16.17 -11.73 3.77
C SER A 129 -16.32 -10.31 4.31
N THR A 130 -15.46 -9.92 5.25
CA THR A 130 -15.49 -8.62 5.94
C THR A 130 -14.07 -8.09 6.12
N ILE A 131 -13.89 -6.78 6.02
CA ILE A 131 -12.64 -6.09 6.36
C ILE A 131 -12.97 -5.14 7.51
N ALA A 132 -12.36 -5.36 8.67
CA ALA A 132 -12.35 -4.36 9.74
C ALA A 132 -11.30 -3.30 9.41
N TYR A 133 -11.58 -2.05 9.76
CA TYR A 133 -10.63 -0.95 9.57
C TYR A 133 -10.78 0.10 10.67
N LEU A 134 -9.68 0.77 11.01
CA LEU A 134 -9.70 1.98 11.81
C LEU A 134 -10.24 3.14 10.96
N GLY A 135 -11.30 3.79 11.44
CA GLY A 135 -11.87 4.99 10.84
C GLY A 135 -11.60 6.23 11.68
N LEU A 136 -11.41 7.38 11.04
CA LEU A 136 -11.35 8.68 11.70
C LEU A 136 -12.44 9.59 11.15
N ARG A 137 -13.48 9.81 11.95
CA ARG A 137 -14.65 10.58 11.52
C ARG A 137 -14.35 12.05 11.42
N ARG A 138 -14.57 12.63 10.24
CA ARG A 138 -14.27 14.07 10.01
C ARG A 138 -15.21 15.02 10.72
N SER A 139 -16.44 14.59 10.99
CA SER A 139 -17.48 15.43 11.60
C SER A 139 -17.18 15.81 13.05
N ASP A 140 -16.53 14.91 13.79
CA ASP A 140 -16.34 15.01 15.24
C ASP A 140 -14.94 14.60 15.69
N THR A 141 -14.04 14.25 14.76
CA THR A 141 -12.65 13.84 15.02
C THR A 141 -12.52 12.63 15.94
N LEU A 142 -13.53 11.74 15.92
CA LEU A 142 -13.51 10.52 16.73
C LEU A 142 -13.01 9.32 15.92
N TYR A 143 -12.13 8.53 16.53
CA TYR A 143 -11.78 7.22 16.01
C TYR A 143 -12.96 6.25 16.17
N THR A 144 -13.17 5.41 15.17
CA THR A 144 -14.13 4.32 15.21
C THR A 144 -13.55 3.06 14.55
N ILE A 145 -14.21 1.93 14.70
CA ILE A 145 -13.93 0.73 13.90
C ILE A 145 -15.06 0.57 12.90
N GLY A 146 -14.71 0.56 11.62
CA GLY A 146 -15.63 0.28 10.54
C GLY A 146 -15.51 -1.15 10.04
N LEU A 147 -16.59 -1.66 9.47
CA LEU A 147 -16.62 -2.91 8.72
C LEU A 147 -16.98 -2.60 7.28
N ALA A 148 -16.12 -3.00 6.35
CA ALA A 148 -16.35 -2.94 4.92
C ALA A 148 -16.52 -4.36 4.37
N TYR A 149 -17.18 -4.47 3.22
CA TYR A 149 -17.54 -5.77 2.67
C TYR A 149 -17.22 -5.81 1.18
N PRO A 150 -16.48 -6.82 0.70
CA PRO A 150 -16.17 -6.97 -0.72
C PRO A 150 -17.41 -7.13 -1.62
N ASP A 151 -18.54 -7.56 -1.06
CA ASP A 151 -19.83 -7.70 -1.75
C ASP A 151 -20.59 -6.37 -1.95
N GLU A 152 -19.91 -5.23 -1.75
CA GLU A 152 -20.41 -3.86 -1.98
C GLU A 152 -21.58 -3.42 -1.09
N ARG A 153 -21.99 -4.22 -0.10
CA ARG A 153 -23.00 -3.76 0.85
C ARG A 153 -22.42 -2.58 1.66
N PRO A 154 -23.27 -1.65 2.13
CA PRO A 154 -22.81 -0.47 2.86
C PRO A 154 -21.95 -0.81 4.07
N SER A 155 -20.89 -0.03 4.30
CA SER A 155 -20.05 -0.20 5.48
C SER A 155 -20.83 0.05 6.78
N LYS A 156 -20.36 -0.58 7.86
CA LYS A 156 -20.98 -0.50 9.20
C LYS A 156 -20.01 0.14 10.20
N ASP A 157 -20.47 1.17 10.91
CA ASP A 157 -19.75 1.77 12.04
C ASP A 157 -20.07 0.98 13.33
N LEU A 158 -19.04 0.42 13.98
CA LEU A 158 -19.20 -0.32 15.24
C LEU A 158 -19.35 0.60 16.46
N PHE A 159 -18.96 1.88 16.36
CA PHE A 159 -19.08 2.87 17.41
C PHE A 159 -19.73 4.17 16.89
N PRO A 160 -21.00 4.14 16.47
CA PRO A 160 -21.67 5.29 15.88
C PRO A 160 -21.93 6.40 16.90
N GLY A 161 -21.80 7.65 16.46
CA GLY A 161 -22.03 8.84 17.27
C GLY A 161 -21.18 8.84 18.55
N GLU A 162 -21.81 9.15 19.68
CA GLU A 162 -21.12 9.24 20.97
C GLU A 162 -20.58 7.91 21.50
N ALA A 163 -20.95 6.76 20.92
CA ALA A 163 -20.36 5.47 21.29
C ALA A 163 -18.85 5.38 20.97
N ALA A 164 -18.35 6.20 20.04
CA ALA A 164 -16.93 6.30 19.75
C ALA A 164 -16.14 7.00 20.86
N ARG A 165 -16.79 7.92 21.59
CA ARG A 165 -16.15 8.80 22.56
C ARG A 165 -15.89 8.06 23.87
N THR A 166 -14.64 8.08 24.31
CA THR A 166 -14.28 7.65 25.67
C THR A 166 -14.50 8.78 26.66
N ASP A 167 -13.95 9.96 26.33
CA ASP A 167 -14.08 11.19 27.11
C ASP A 167 -13.88 12.44 26.22
N GLY A 168 -13.68 13.61 26.82
CA GLY A 168 -13.47 14.86 26.08
C GLY A 168 -12.15 14.95 25.31
N PHE A 169 -11.22 14.03 25.53
CA PHE A 169 -9.84 14.06 25.03
C PHE A 169 -9.44 12.78 24.29
N SER A 170 -10.14 11.67 24.50
CA SER A 170 -9.80 10.37 23.94
C SER A 170 -10.97 9.70 23.22
N SER A 171 -10.63 9.06 22.11
CA SER A 171 -11.51 8.14 21.37
C SER A 171 -10.74 6.97 20.75
N GLN A 172 -9.45 6.84 21.04
CA GLN A 172 -8.55 5.90 20.35
C GLN A 172 -9.09 4.49 20.38
N LYS A 173 -8.96 3.80 19.25
CA LYS A 173 -9.30 2.40 19.07
C LYS A 173 -8.19 1.72 18.28
N ALA A 174 -8.10 0.41 18.46
CA ALA A 174 -7.20 -0.41 17.67
C ALA A 174 -7.82 -1.80 17.45
N ILE A 175 -7.68 -2.32 16.24
CA ILE A 175 -8.04 -3.70 15.93
C ILE A 175 -6.98 -4.62 16.55
N PHE A 176 -7.42 -5.64 17.28
CA PHE A 176 -6.50 -6.61 17.88
C PHE A 176 -6.47 -7.92 17.10
N GLU A 177 -7.59 -8.63 17.00
CA GLU A 177 -7.67 -9.86 16.20
C GLU A 177 -9.13 -10.24 15.90
N TRP A 178 -9.33 -10.93 14.78
CA TRP A 178 -10.56 -11.67 14.52
C TRP A 178 -10.54 -13.00 15.27
N ILE A 179 -11.58 -13.28 16.05
CA ILE A 179 -11.73 -14.58 16.76
C ILE A 179 -12.39 -15.61 15.87
N ASP A 180 -13.39 -15.15 15.12
CA ASP A 180 -14.11 -15.88 14.09
C ASP A 180 -14.81 -14.85 13.18
N ASP A 181 -15.50 -15.29 12.14
CA ASP A 181 -16.18 -14.41 11.18
C ASP A 181 -17.28 -13.52 11.80
N GLY A 182 -17.71 -13.79 13.04
CA GLY A 182 -18.74 -13.06 13.74
C GLY A 182 -18.24 -12.24 14.94
N ARG A 183 -16.98 -12.40 15.35
CA ARG A 183 -16.42 -11.79 16.55
C ARG A 183 -15.05 -11.17 16.32
N LEU A 184 -14.94 -9.91 16.73
CA LEU A 184 -13.73 -9.11 16.62
C LEU A 184 -13.31 -8.62 18.01
N TRP A 185 -12.03 -8.76 18.33
CA TRP A 185 -11.43 -8.12 19.49
C TRP A 185 -10.83 -6.77 19.10
N VAL A 186 -11.19 -5.74 19.87
CA VAL A 186 -10.78 -4.35 19.64
C VAL A 186 -10.30 -3.76 20.96
N TYR A 187 -9.19 -3.03 20.95
CA TYR A 187 -8.84 -2.15 22.06
C TYR A 187 -9.58 -0.82 21.95
N VAL A 188 -10.20 -0.40 23.03
CA VAL A 188 -10.90 0.89 23.12
C VAL A 188 -10.32 1.67 24.28
N SER A 189 -10.04 2.96 24.09
CA SER A 189 -9.58 3.79 25.18
C SER A 189 -10.58 3.80 26.33
N CYS A 190 -10.08 3.70 27.57
CA CYS A 190 -10.86 3.72 28.81
C CYS A 190 -10.50 4.89 29.74
N GLY A 191 -9.77 5.87 29.23
CA GLY A 191 -9.29 7.05 29.95
C GLY A 191 -7.84 7.35 29.59
N ILE A 192 -7.18 8.13 30.44
CA ILE A 192 -5.76 8.50 30.27
C ILE A 192 -4.90 7.23 30.38
N ASP A 193 -4.07 7.00 29.36
CA ASP A 193 -3.12 5.86 29.31
C ASP A 193 -3.79 4.50 29.58
N CYS A 194 -5.00 4.30 29.08
CA CYS A 194 -5.83 3.12 29.35
C CYS A 194 -6.43 2.60 28.05
N MET A 195 -6.22 1.33 27.76
CA MET A 195 -6.89 0.58 26.68
C MET A 195 -7.59 -0.65 27.25
N GLN A 196 -8.90 -0.76 27.05
CA GLN A 196 -9.70 -1.93 27.41
C GLN A 196 -9.92 -2.78 26.16
N ARG A 197 -9.59 -4.07 26.23
CA ARG A 197 -9.96 -5.02 25.17
C ARG A 197 -11.46 -5.31 25.24
N MET A 198 -12.13 -5.27 24.10
CA MET A 198 -13.56 -5.51 23.94
C MET A 198 -13.77 -6.65 22.95
N ASP A 199 -14.61 -7.63 23.31
CA ASP A 199 -15.13 -8.66 22.40
C ASP A 199 -16.44 -8.14 21.79
N ILE A 200 -16.46 -7.99 20.47
CA ILE A 200 -17.56 -7.40 19.71
C ILE A 200 -18.16 -8.44 18.78
N ALA A 201 -19.43 -8.79 18.98
CA ALA A 201 -20.20 -9.55 18.02
C ALA A 201 -20.64 -8.64 16.86
N ILE A 202 -20.02 -8.78 15.70
CA ILE A 202 -20.14 -7.80 14.61
C ILE A 202 -21.53 -7.73 13.99
N THR A 203 -22.32 -8.82 14.05
CA THR A 203 -23.70 -8.83 13.54
C THR A 203 -24.64 -8.05 14.45
N THR A 204 -24.60 -8.33 15.76
CA THR A 204 -25.54 -7.76 16.75
C THR A 204 -25.08 -6.43 17.33
N GLY A 205 -23.78 -6.13 17.28
CA GLY A 205 -23.17 -4.97 17.95
C GLY A 205 -23.00 -5.15 19.46
N LEU A 206 -23.27 -6.34 20.00
CA LEU A 206 -23.03 -6.63 21.42
C LEU A 206 -21.52 -6.57 21.69
N SER A 207 -21.12 -5.76 22.67
CA SER A 207 -19.72 -5.64 23.09
C SER A 207 -19.56 -5.93 24.58
N THR A 208 -18.49 -6.66 24.93
CA THR A 208 -18.17 -6.99 26.33
C THR A 208 -16.69 -6.81 26.62
N PRO A 209 -16.30 -6.25 27.79
CA PRO A 209 -14.89 -6.17 28.17
C PRO A 209 -14.25 -7.56 28.33
N LYS A 210 -12.99 -7.69 27.90
CA LYS A 210 -12.18 -8.90 28.03
C LYS A 210 -10.89 -8.60 28.77
N GLY A 211 -10.64 -9.34 29.85
CA GLY A 211 -9.43 -9.19 30.64
C GLY A 211 -9.33 -7.81 31.32
N ASN A 212 -8.18 -7.55 31.91
CA ASN A 212 -7.89 -6.27 32.56
C ASN A 212 -7.48 -5.22 31.51
N PRO A 213 -7.79 -3.93 31.75
CA PRO A 213 -7.21 -2.84 30.96
C PRO A 213 -5.68 -2.89 30.97
N ILE A 214 -5.09 -2.45 29.86
CA ILE A 214 -3.65 -2.29 29.70
C ILE A 214 -3.29 -0.81 29.58
N GLN A 215 -2.03 -0.48 29.85
CA GLN A 215 -1.50 0.84 29.49
C GLN A 215 -1.45 0.98 27.97
N ARG A 216 -1.54 2.22 27.46
CA ARG A 216 -1.46 2.45 26.02
C ARG A 216 -0.04 2.14 25.55
N ASN A 217 0.12 1.07 24.78
CA ASN A 217 1.41 0.76 24.16
C ASN A 217 1.71 1.74 23.01
N TRP A 218 2.99 1.98 22.76
CA TRP A 218 3.44 2.77 21.62
C TRP A 218 3.29 2.01 20.29
N GLU A 219 3.26 0.67 20.37
CA GLU A 219 3.03 -0.28 19.26
C GLU A 219 1.55 -0.51 18.94
N LEU A 220 0.63 0.31 19.48
CA LEU A 220 -0.81 0.10 19.30
C LEU A 220 -1.21 0.00 17.82
N TRP A 221 -0.50 0.74 16.96
CA TRP A 221 -0.69 0.84 15.52
C TRP A 221 0.57 0.46 14.77
N SER A 222 1.15 -0.67 15.16
CA SER A 222 2.23 -1.31 14.41
C SER A 222 1.69 -2.07 13.20
N VAL A 223 2.50 -2.15 12.16
CA VAL A 223 2.23 -2.98 10.98
C VAL A 223 2.43 -4.45 11.36
N HIS A 224 1.56 -5.33 10.88
CA HIS A 224 1.64 -6.77 11.06
C HIS A 224 2.54 -7.40 10.00
N THR A 225 3.30 -8.40 10.42
CA THR A 225 4.14 -9.22 9.55
C THR A 225 3.95 -10.68 9.91
N ASP A 226 3.93 -11.55 8.91
CA ASP A 226 3.83 -12.98 9.12
C ASP A 226 5.16 -13.54 9.60
N HIS A 227 5.07 -14.43 10.59
CA HIS A 227 6.20 -15.14 11.16
C HIS A 227 5.85 -16.60 11.45
N PRO A 228 6.72 -17.55 11.09
CA PRO A 228 6.54 -18.94 11.49
C PRO A 228 6.74 -19.10 13.00
N MET A 229 6.21 -20.19 13.56
CA MET A 229 6.36 -20.49 14.99
C MET A 229 7.83 -20.60 15.44
N ASN A 230 8.72 -21.05 14.53
CA ASN A 230 10.14 -21.15 14.80
C ASN A 230 10.92 -20.47 13.68
N ILE A 231 11.56 -19.34 14.00
CA ILE A 231 12.49 -18.66 13.10
C ILE A 231 13.88 -19.25 13.36
N THR A 232 14.60 -19.60 12.29
CA THR A 232 15.99 -20.05 12.39
C THR A 232 16.89 -18.89 12.82
N SER A 233 17.95 -19.19 13.57
CA SER A 233 18.87 -18.16 14.09
C SER A 233 19.53 -17.31 13.00
N GLU A 234 19.59 -17.82 11.76
CA GLU A 234 20.09 -17.10 10.59
C GLU A 234 19.29 -15.82 10.29
N TYR A 235 17.96 -15.86 10.48
CA TYR A 235 17.08 -14.74 10.19
C TYR A 235 16.71 -13.92 11.43
N THR A 236 16.90 -14.48 12.64
CA THR A 236 16.55 -13.79 13.90
C THR A 236 17.36 -12.51 14.14
N ASP A 237 18.61 -12.48 13.66
CA ASP A 237 19.54 -11.37 13.89
C ASP A 237 19.49 -10.29 12.78
N LEU A 238 18.56 -10.38 11.83
CA LEU A 238 18.41 -9.38 10.77
C LEU A 238 17.83 -8.08 11.33
N ALA A 239 18.54 -6.97 11.13
CA ALA A 239 18.08 -5.64 11.48
C ALA A 239 17.10 -5.11 10.43
N GLY A 240 15.80 -5.25 10.71
CA GLY A 240 14.73 -4.78 9.83
C GLY A 240 13.41 -5.48 10.08
N GLN A 241 12.46 -5.30 9.17
CA GLN A 241 11.17 -5.99 9.20
C GLN A 241 11.23 -7.23 8.29
N LEU A 242 10.79 -8.37 8.80
CA LEU A 242 10.68 -9.62 8.06
C LEU A 242 9.20 -9.97 7.92
N ASN A 243 8.73 -10.23 6.72
CA ASN A 243 7.40 -10.77 6.48
C ASN A 243 7.50 -12.06 5.64
N TRP A 244 6.94 -13.16 6.10
CA TRP A 244 7.02 -14.46 5.45
C TRP A 244 5.88 -14.70 4.47
N SER A 245 6.16 -15.41 3.38
CA SER A 245 5.09 -15.93 2.55
C SER A 245 4.29 -16.99 3.30
N PRO A 246 2.99 -17.18 3.00
CA PRO A 246 2.14 -18.15 3.70
C PRO A 246 2.64 -19.59 3.63
N ASP A 247 3.39 -19.95 2.59
CA ASP A 247 4.00 -21.26 2.39
C ASP A 247 5.39 -21.41 3.02
N GLU A 248 5.84 -20.37 3.72
CA GLU A 248 7.14 -20.25 4.37
C GLU A 248 8.35 -20.39 3.42
N SER A 249 8.17 -20.27 2.10
CA SER A 249 9.24 -20.45 1.12
C SER A 249 10.04 -19.17 0.86
N GLN A 250 9.46 -18.00 1.15
CA GLN A 250 10.05 -16.69 0.90
C GLN A 250 9.88 -15.73 2.08
N ILE A 251 10.79 -14.75 2.16
CA ILE A 251 10.75 -13.68 3.16
C ILE A 251 10.95 -12.33 2.48
N ALA A 252 10.01 -11.41 2.66
CA ALA A 252 10.18 -10.00 2.35
C ALA A 252 10.93 -9.35 3.52
N TYR A 253 12.11 -8.83 3.24
CA TYR A 253 12.99 -8.19 4.22
C TYR A 253 13.14 -6.71 3.88
N VAL A 254 12.59 -5.85 4.74
CA VAL A 254 12.76 -4.40 4.67
C VAL A 254 13.89 -4.01 5.63
N ASN A 255 15.00 -3.52 5.09
CA ASN A 255 16.13 -3.11 5.91
C ASN A 255 15.92 -1.72 6.54
N GLU A 256 16.83 -1.28 7.40
CA GLU A 256 16.73 0.04 8.09
C GLU A 256 16.71 1.24 7.14
N ASP A 257 17.22 1.09 5.91
CA ASP A 257 17.21 2.11 4.87
C ASP A 257 15.92 2.09 4.02
N GLY A 258 15.00 1.15 4.28
CA GLY A 258 13.73 1.01 3.57
C GLY A 258 13.82 0.29 2.22
N TYR A 259 14.96 -0.33 1.89
CA TYR A 259 15.06 -1.21 0.72
C TYR A 259 14.39 -2.55 1.01
N VAL A 260 13.70 -3.08 0.00
CA VAL A 260 13.06 -4.40 0.08
C VAL A 260 13.88 -5.45 -0.64
N TRP A 261 14.14 -6.53 0.06
CA TRP A 261 14.75 -7.74 -0.44
C TRP A 261 13.78 -8.90 -0.32
N VAL A 262 13.92 -9.88 -1.20
CA VAL A 262 13.22 -11.17 -1.08
C VAL A 262 14.26 -12.25 -0.87
N ILE A 263 14.11 -13.02 0.19
CA ILE A 263 14.92 -14.18 0.54
C ILE A 263 14.15 -15.42 0.12
N ASN A 264 14.79 -16.31 -0.63
CA ASN A 264 14.30 -17.67 -0.85
C ASN A 264 14.94 -18.60 0.19
N VAL A 265 14.12 -19.14 1.09
CA VAL A 265 14.58 -19.95 2.23
C VAL A 265 15.22 -21.26 1.78
N GLY A 266 14.67 -21.90 0.75
CA GLY A 266 15.14 -23.20 0.28
C GLY A 266 16.49 -23.15 -0.45
N THR A 267 16.75 -22.07 -1.19
CA THR A 267 18.00 -21.92 -1.97
C THR A 267 19.05 -21.06 -1.28
N GLY A 268 18.70 -20.28 -0.25
CA GLY A 268 19.58 -19.27 0.34
C GLY A 268 19.91 -18.13 -0.62
N ASN A 269 19.01 -17.87 -1.58
CA ASN A 269 19.18 -16.76 -2.52
C ASN A 269 18.47 -15.53 -1.99
N LEU A 270 19.00 -14.35 -2.30
CA LEU A 270 18.39 -13.08 -1.99
C LEU A 270 18.46 -12.15 -3.20
N PHE A 271 17.38 -11.40 -3.46
CA PHE A 271 17.34 -10.43 -4.56
C PHE A 271 16.56 -9.17 -4.16
N PRO A 272 16.92 -7.99 -4.71
CA PRO A 272 16.21 -6.76 -4.39
C PRO A 272 14.91 -6.66 -5.19
N LEU A 273 13.91 -5.98 -4.63
CA LEU A 273 12.76 -5.50 -5.38
C LEU A 273 13.01 -4.07 -5.86
N ASP A 274 12.67 -3.80 -7.13
CA ASP A 274 12.75 -2.45 -7.68
C ASP A 274 11.57 -1.60 -7.21
N ILE A 275 11.70 -1.04 -6.01
CA ILE A 275 10.74 -0.08 -5.45
C ILE A 275 10.98 1.35 -5.96
N GLY A 276 11.97 1.57 -6.84
CA GLY A 276 12.41 2.88 -7.32
C GLY A 276 13.56 3.47 -6.48
N VAL A 277 14.39 4.29 -7.14
CA VAL A 277 15.70 4.77 -6.65
C VAL A 277 15.67 5.48 -5.28
N TYR A 278 14.55 6.13 -4.94
CA TYR A 278 14.39 6.89 -3.69
C TYR A 278 13.19 6.44 -2.87
N GLY A 279 12.60 5.28 -3.20
CA GLY A 279 11.45 4.75 -2.49
C GLY A 279 11.84 4.20 -1.13
N THR A 280 11.08 4.54 -0.09
CA THR A 280 11.24 3.93 1.25
C THR A 280 10.04 3.04 1.52
N ALA A 281 10.26 1.73 1.64
CA ALA A 281 9.21 0.79 2.01
C ALA A 281 8.93 0.88 3.53
N THR A 282 7.66 0.81 3.89
CA THR A 282 7.22 0.90 5.30
C THR A 282 6.34 -0.27 5.75
N GLU A 283 5.84 -1.05 4.79
CA GLU A 283 4.95 -2.17 5.04
C GLU A 283 4.97 -3.10 3.81
N THR A 284 4.87 -4.41 4.07
CA THR A 284 4.83 -5.47 3.07
C THR A 284 3.79 -6.48 3.46
N ASP A 285 3.11 -7.10 2.51
CA ASP A 285 2.16 -8.18 2.78
C ASP A 285 2.09 -9.22 1.64
N TRP A 286 2.01 -10.51 1.98
CA TRP A 286 2.05 -11.63 1.02
C TRP A 286 0.63 -12.09 0.63
N SER A 287 0.38 -12.31 -0.68
CA SER A 287 -0.88 -12.92 -1.12
C SER A 287 -1.04 -14.34 -0.59
N TYR A 288 -2.27 -14.80 -0.39
CA TYR A 288 -2.58 -16.13 0.14
C TYR A 288 -1.86 -17.28 -0.58
N ASP A 289 -1.69 -17.15 -1.90
CA ASP A 289 -1.00 -18.14 -2.73
C ASP A 289 0.51 -17.92 -2.89
N GLY A 290 1.06 -16.89 -2.24
CA GLY A 290 2.48 -16.52 -2.31
C GLY A 290 2.95 -15.98 -3.67
N GLN A 291 2.05 -15.76 -4.64
CA GLN A 291 2.43 -15.32 -5.99
C GLN A 291 2.65 -13.82 -6.12
N TYR A 292 2.10 -13.05 -5.18
CA TYR A 292 2.18 -11.60 -5.18
C TYR A 292 2.68 -11.07 -3.84
N LEU A 293 3.45 -9.98 -3.91
CA LEU A 293 3.83 -9.20 -2.74
C LEU A 293 3.36 -7.76 -2.93
N ALA A 294 2.62 -7.25 -1.94
CA ALA A 294 2.26 -5.85 -1.87
C ALA A 294 3.30 -5.12 -1.02
N VAL A 295 3.69 -3.92 -1.45
CA VAL A 295 4.68 -3.08 -0.77
C VAL A 295 4.15 -1.65 -0.73
N HIS A 296 4.06 -1.07 0.47
CA HIS A 296 3.77 0.34 0.65
C HIS A 296 5.08 1.14 0.62
N VAL A 297 5.22 1.99 -0.40
CA VAL A 297 6.42 2.78 -0.68
C VAL A 297 6.04 4.26 -0.78
N ASP A 298 6.46 5.07 0.18
CA ASP A 298 6.13 6.49 0.33
C ASP A 298 4.61 6.79 0.32
N GLN A 299 4.03 7.07 -0.84
CA GLN A 299 2.61 7.33 -1.06
C GLN A 299 2.03 6.43 -2.15
N ASN A 300 2.67 5.28 -2.39
CA ASN A 300 2.29 4.35 -3.43
C ASN A 300 2.20 2.93 -2.87
N LEU A 301 1.17 2.22 -3.32
CA LEU A 301 1.13 0.77 -3.29
C LEU A 301 1.85 0.27 -4.54
N LYS A 302 2.79 -0.66 -4.37
CA LYS A 302 3.39 -1.44 -5.46
C LYS A 302 3.06 -2.92 -5.28
N ILE A 303 2.65 -3.58 -6.35
CA ILE A 303 2.37 -5.02 -6.35
C ILE A 303 3.38 -5.70 -7.28
N PHE A 304 4.10 -6.68 -6.74
CA PHE A 304 5.07 -7.49 -7.49
C PHE A 304 4.52 -8.90 -7.72
N SER A 305 4.79 -9.46 -8.89
CA SER A 305 4.54 -10.86 -9.24
C SER A 305 5.86 -11.62 -9.34
N PHE A 306 5.92 -12.83 -8.78
CA PHE A 306 7.05 -13.75 -8.97
C PHE A 306 6.88 -14.64 -10.22
N ASN A 307 5.72 -14.51 -10.88
CA ASN A 307 5.44 -15.10 -12.19
C ASN A 307 5.53 -13.99 -13.25
N CYS A 308 6.76 -13.62 -13.62
CA CYS A 308 7.00 -12.69 -14.72
C CYS A 308 6.64 -13.34 -16.09
N PRO A 309 6.04 -12.58 -17.02
CA PRO A 309 5.81 -13.04 -18.40
C PRO A 309 7.10 -13.22 -19.21
#